data_AF-A0A1S1X4X9-F1
#
_entry.id   AF-A0A1S1X4X9-F1
#
_cell.length_a   1.000
_cell.length_b   1.000
_cell.length_c   1.000
_cell.angle_alpha   90.00
_cell.angle_beta   90.00
_cell.angle_gamma   90.00
#
_symmetry.space_group_name_H-M   'P 1'
#
loop_
_entity.id
_entity.type
_entity.pdbx_description
1 polymer ?
#
loop_
_entity_poly.entity_id
_entity_poly.type
_entity_poly.pdbx_seq_one_letter_code
_entity_poly.pdbx_strand_id
1 'polypeptide(L)'
;MALALAPHGSAVLPASYSHSNRMRRAEYERLKQEPQIELLKVQSWVKESGQKIVILFEGRDAAGKGGTIKRCIPICPAPARSCSSTAPGTTPPEWSG
;
A
#
# COMPACT_ATOMS: atom_id res chain seq x y z
N MET A 1 -19.52 -19.24 6.84
CA MET A 1 -18.18 -19.72 6.45
C MET A 1 -17.27 -19.56 7.67
N ALA A 2 -16.88 -20.67 8.31
CA ALA A 2 -16.20 -20.65 9.60
C ALA A 2 -14.74 -20.20 9.45
N LEU A 3 -14.34 -19.17 10.21
CA LEU A 3 -12.94 -18.77 10.33
C LEU A 3 -12.26 -19.79 11.26
N ALA A 4 -11.49 -20.72 10.71
CA ALA A 4 -10.64 -21.58 11.52
C ALA A 4 -9.55 -20.71 12.15
N LEU A 5 -9.56 -20.58 13.47
CA LEU A 5 -8.50 -19.90 14.23
C LEU A 5 -7.31 -20.85 14.30
N ALA A 6 -6.12 -20.41 13.85
CA ALA A 6 -4.90 -21.17 14.03
C ALA A 6 -4.56 -21.23 15.54
N PRO A 7 -3.83 -22.26 16.02
CA PRO A 7 -3.49 -22.45 17.44
C PRO A 7 -2.61 -21.33 18.06
N HIS A 8 -2.28 -20.28 17.32
CA HIS A 8 -1.41 -19.18 17.77
C HIS A 8 -2.03 -17.78 17.60
N GLY A 9 -3.37 -17.67 17.58
CA GLY A 9 -4.06 -16.37 17.55
C GLY A 9 -3.94 -15.61 16.23
N SER A 10 -3.51 -16.28 15.16
CA SER A 10 -3.49 -15.74 13.81
C SER A 10 -4.60 -16.38 12.97
N ALA A 11 -5.25 -15.57 12.13
CA ALA A 11 -6.27 -16.10 11.22
C ALA A 11 -5.60 -16.96 10.14
N VAL A 12 -6.15 -18.16 9.91
CA VAL A 12 -5.71 -19.05 8.83
C VAL A 12 -6.03 -18.41 7.48
N LEU A 13 -5.05 -18.38 6.60
CA LEU A 13 -5.23 -17.88 5.23
C LEU A 13 -5.74 -19.01 4.30
N PRO A 14 -6.44 -18.68 3.21
CA PRO A 14 -6.83 -19.68 2.22
C PRO A 14 -5.61 -20.40 1.64
N ALA A 15 -5.76 -21.67 1.26
CA ALA A 15 -4.67 -22.49 0.68
C ALA A 15 -4.08 -21.92 -0.62
N SER A 16 -4.69 -20.91 -1.22
CA SER A 16 -4.17 -20.18 -2.37
C SER A 16 -2.98 -19.27 -2.07
N TYR A 17 -2.66 -19.02 -0.79
CA TYR A 17 -1.50 -18.24 -0.37
C TYR A 17 -0.35 -19.15 0.05
N SER A 18 0.89 -18.75 -0.25
CA SER A 18 2.10 -19.48 0.13
C SER A 18 2.34 -19.56 1.64
N HIS A 19 1.60 -18.78 2.44
CA HIS A 19 1.71 -18.73 3.88
C HIS A 19 0.40 -19.19 4.51
N SER A 20 0.49 -20.09 5.50
CA SER A 20 -0.66 -20.68 6.18
C SER A 20 -1.33 -19.74 7.19
N ASN A 21 -0.56 -18.82 7.77
CA ASN A 21 -1.02 -17.92 8.83
C ASN A 21 -0.71 -16.46 8.48
N ARG A 22 -1.56 -15.54 8.95
CA ARG A 22 -1.22 -14.12 8.90
C ARG A 22 -0.01 -13.82 9.78
N MET A 23 0.81 -12.88 9.34
CA MET A 23 1.90 -12.33 10.15
C MET A 23 1.35 -11.71 11.44
N ARG A 24 2.06 -11.91 12.55
CA ARG A 24 1.68 -11.28 13.82
C ARG A 24 1.87 -9.77 13.73
N ARG A 25 0.96 -9.01 14.35
CA ARG A 25 0.98 -7.55 14.30
C ARG A 25 2.31 -6.94 14.80
N ALA A 26 2.87 -7.48 15.87
CA ALA A 26 4.14 -7.00 16.44
C ALA A 26 5.32 -7.19 15.47
N GLU A 27 5.35 -8.33 14.78
CA GLU A 27 6.36 -8.64 13.77
C GLU A 27 6.20 -7.72 12.55
N TYR A 28 4.97 -7.51 12.10
CA TYR A 28 4.67 -6.60 11.01
C TYR A 28 5.10 -5.16 11.29
N GLU A 29 4.80 -4.61 12.47
CA GLU A 29 5.20 -3.23 12.81
C GLU A 29 6.73 -3.08 12.95
N ARG A 30 7.44 -4.14 13.34
CA ARG A 30 8.92 -4.15 13.34
C ARG A 30 9.47 -4.12 11.91
N LEU A 31 8.99 -5.03 11.06
CA LEU A 31 9.48 -5.17 9.68
C LEU A 31 9.09 -3.99 8.79
N LYS A 32 8.03 -3.25 9.13
CA LYS A 32 7.58 -2.07 8.39
C LYS A 32 8.60 -0.92 8.39
N GLN A 33 9.44 -0.80 9.41
CA GLN A 33 10.37 0.32 9.57
C GLN A 33 11.42 0.36 8.45
N GLU A 34 11.97 -0.79 8.08
CA GLU A 34 13.03 -0.89 7.06
C GLU A 34 12.56 -0.41 5.68
N PRO A 35 11.43 -0.91 5.11
CA PRO A 35 10.88 -0.38 3.86
C PRO A 35 10.58 1.13 3.90
N GLN A 36 10.18 1.66 5.06
CA GLN A 36 9.91 3.10 5.17
C GLN A 36 11.18 3.94 5.02
N ILE A 37 12.31 3.46 5.53
CA ILE A 37 13.61 4.13 5.38
C ILE A 37 14.07 4.10 3.92
N GLU A 38 13.96 2.95 3.25
CA GLU A 38 14.35 2.84 1.85
C GLU A 38 13.49 3.72 0.94
N LEU A 39 12.19 3.79 1.18
CA LEU A 39 11.31 4.67 0.43
C LEU A 39 11.60 6.16 0.65
N LEU A 40 12.12 6.54 1.83
CA LEU A 40 12.58 7.90 2.08
C LEU A 40 13.81 8.24 1.23
N LYS A 41 14.74 7.30 1.04
CA LYS A 41 15.90 7.48 0.13
C LYS A 41 15.45 7.68 -1.31
N VAL A 42 14.49 6.88 -1.76
CA VAL A 42 13.89 7.03 -3.10
C VAL A 42 13.26 8.41 -3.24
N GLN A 43 12.53 8.89 -2.23
CA GLN A 43 11.96 10.24 -2.25
C GLN A 43 13.03 11.33 -2.39
N SER A 44 14.10 11.26 -1.61
CA SER A 44 15.20 12.23 -1.69
C SER A 44 15.84 12.23 -3.08
N TRP A 45 16.10 11.05 -3.63
CA TRP A 45 16.64 10.90 -4.98
C TRP A 45 15.71 11.47 -6.07
N VAL A 46 14.39 11.27 -5.95
CA VAL A 46 13.40 11.84 -6.89
C VAL A 46 13.42 13.37 -6.86
N LYS A 47 13.54 13.97 -5.66
CA LYS A 47 13.63 15.43 -5.51
C LYS A 47 14.90 15.98 -6.15
N GLU A 48 16.04 15.31 -5.94
CA GLU A 48 17.34 15.72 -6.49
C GLU A 48 17.42 15.52 -8.00
N SER A 49 16.86 14.43 -8.52
CA SER A 49 16.88 14.10 -9.95
C SER A 49 15.81 14.82 -10.78
N GLY A 50 14.83 15.45 -10.13
CA GLY A 50 13.69 16.09 -10.80
C GLY A 50 12.74 15.11 -11.50
N GLN A 51 12.87 13.80 -11.25
CA GLN A 51 12.04 12.77 -11.88
C GLN A 51 10.64 12.70 -11.24
N LYS A 52 9.72 11.97 -11.87
CA LYS A 52 8.35 11.74 -11.36
C LYS A 52 8.12 10.24 -11.24
N ILE A 53 7.69 9.79 -10.06
CA ILE A 53 7.30 8.39 -9.81
C ILE A 53 5.79 8.28 -9.69
N VAL A 54 5.21 7.31 -10.40
CA VAL A 54 3.78 6.95 -10.31
C VAL A 54 3.68 5.54 -9.77
N ILE A 55 2.89 5.34 -8.70
CA ILE A 55 2.63 4.03 -8.09
C ILE A 55 1.15 3.70 -8.29
N LEU A 56 0.87 2.66 -9.07
CA LEU A 56 -0.47 2.16 -9.33
C LEU A 56 -0.79 0.98 -8.40
N PHE A 57 -1.88 1.07 -7.66
CA PHE A 57 -2.36 0.01 -6.78
C PHE A 57 -3.60 -0.67 -7.38
N GLU A 58 -3.40 -1.84 -7.96
CA GLU A 58 -4.48 -2.68 -8.49
C GLU A 58 -4.93 -3.76 -7.49
N GLY A 59 -6.17 -4.21 -7.60
CA GLY A 59 -6.72 -5.25 -6.73
C GLY A 59 -8.24 -5.25 -6.63
N ARG A 60 -8.80 -6.38 -6.19
CA ARG A 60 -10.25 -6.55 -5.99
C ARG A 60 -10.78 -5.59 -4.93
N ASP A 61 -12.05 -5.20 -5.01
CA ASP A 61 -12.67 -4.37 -3.97
C ASP A 61 -12.49 -5.02 -2.59
N ALA A 62 -12.16 -4.18 -1.59
CA ALA A 62 -11.77 -4.58 -0.24
C ALA A 62 -10.46 -5.40 -0.07
N ALA A 63 -9.59 -5.49 -1.10
CA ALA A 63 -8.27 -6.14 -0.97
C ALA A 63 -7.26 -5.42 -0.05
N GLY A 64 -7.62 -4.26 0.51
CA GLY A 64 -6.75 -3.51 1.44
C GLY A 64 -5.91 -2.41 0.80
N LYS A 65 -6.15 -2.05 -0.47
CA LYS A 65 -5.44 -0.99 -1.21
C LYS A 65 -5.37 0.34 -0.44
N GLY A 66 -6.48 0.76 0.17
CA GLY A 66 -6.53 2.00 0.96
C GLY A 66 -5.65 1.96 2.22
N GLY A 67 -5.44 0.78 2.82
CA GLY A 67 -4.55 0.61 3.96
C GLY A 67 -3.08 0.76 3.57
N THR A 68 -2.70 0.21 2.42
CA THR A 68 -1.35 0.36 1.85
C THR A 68 -1.07 1.80 1.45
N ILE A 69 -2.01 2.45 0.74
CA ILE A 69 -1.89 3.86 0.34
C ILE A 69 -1.69 4.76 1.57
N LYS A 70 -2.52 4.61 2.62
CA LYS A 70 -2.36 5.39 3.88
C LYS A 70 -0.99 5.25 4.53
N ARG A 71 -0.32 4.11 4.35
CA ARG A 71 1.01 3.83 4.92
C ARG A 71 2.15 4.38 4.04
N CYS A 72 1.90 4.58 2.75
CA CYS A 72 2.82 5.19 1.79
C CYS A 72 2.67 6.72 1.67
N ILE A 73 1.51 7.31 1.94
CA ILE A 73 1.30 8.76 1.86
C ILE A 73 2.31 9.61 2.69
N PRO A 74 2.63 9.30 3.96
CA PRO A 74 3.49 10.17 4.78
C PRO A 74 4.94 10.27 4.28
N ILE A 75 5.38 9.38 3.38
CA ILE A 75 6.72 9.37 2.78
C ILE A 75 6.71 9.91 1.33
N CYS A 76 5.54 10.23 0.76
CA CYS A 76 5.46 10.87 -0.55
C CYS A 76 5.63 12.39 -0.40
N PRO A 77 6.40 13.08 -1.27
CA PRO A 77 6.57 14.53 -1.18
C PRO A 77 5.24 15.25 -1.46
N ALA A 78 4.93 16.32 -0.71
CA ALA A 78 3.79 17.19 -0.96
C ALA A 78 4.02 17.87 -2.33
N PRO A 79 3.38 17.38 -3.42
CA PRO A 79 1.94 17.22 -3.56
C PRO A 79 1.54 15.79 -3.98
N ALA A 80 1.59 14.83 -3.05
CA ALA A 80 1.04 13.50 -3.29
C ALA A 80 -0.50 13.55 -3.39
N ARG A 81 -1.00 13.74 -4.61
CA ARG A 81 -2.44 13.70 -4.90
C ARG A 81 -2.88 12.23 -4.99
N SER A 82 -3.52 11.71 -3.95
CA SER A 82 -4.20 10.41 -4.03
C SER A 82 -5.49 10.58 -4.82
N CYS A 83 -5.61 9.94 -5.98
CA CYS A 83 -6.87 9.82 -6.68
C CYS A 83 -7.45 8.42 -6.44
N SER A 84 -8.71 8.37 -6.00
CA SER A 84 -9.50 7.14 -6.00
C SER A 84 -10.59 7.33 -7.03
N SER A 85 -10.40 6.79 -8.23
CA SER A 85 -11.45 6.73 -9.24
C SER A 85 -12.41 5.60 -8.87
N THR A 86 -13.64 5.98 -8.50
CA THR A 86 -14.79 5.08 -8.43
C THR A 86 -15.75 5.50 -9.55
N ALA A 87 -15.90 4.65 -10.56
CA ALA A 87 -16.73 4.78 -11.77
C ALA A 87 -16.13 5.54 -12.99
N PRO A 88 -16.39 5.06 -14.23
CA PRO A 88 -15.89 5.68 -15.45
C PRO A 88 -16.74 6.91 -15.80
N GLY A 89 -16.36 8.07 -15.27
CA GLY A 89 -16.84 9.35 -15.75
C GLY A 89 -15.92 9.84 -16.87
N THR A 90 -16.46 9.99 -18.07
CA THR A 90 -15.83 10.66 -19.23
C THR A 90 -15.52 12.13 -18.91
N THR A 91 -14.40 12.37 -18.25
CA THR A 91 -13.72 13.66 -18.26
C THR A 91 -12.26 13.42 -17.89
N PRO A 92 -11.30 13.62 -18.82
CA PRO A 92 -9.89 13.53 -18.45
C PRO A 92 -9.58 14.59 -17.37
N PRO A 93 -8.73 14.27 -16.38
CA PRO A 93 -8.31 15.26 -15.40
C PRO A 93 -7.63 16.42 -16.12
N GLU A 94 -8.15 17.63 -15.90
CA GLU A 94 -7.58 18.86 -16.44
C GLU A 94 -6.24 19.13 -15.74
N TRP A 95 -5.15 19.05 -16.49
CA TRP A 95 -3.81 19.39 -16.02
C TRP A 95 -3.53 20.84 -16.37
N SER A 96 -3.83 21.77 -15.46
CA SER A 96 -3.25 23.12 -15.52
C SER A 96 -1.77 23.02 -15.12
N GLY A 97 -0.92 23.39 -16.08
CA GLY A 97 0.55 23.39 -15.97
C GLY A 97 1.10 24.47 -15.04
#